data_AF-A0A8D8W6J0-F1
#
_entry.id   AF-A0A8D8W6J0-F1
#
_cell.length_a   1.000
_cell.length_b   1.000
_cell.length_c   1.000
_cell.angle_alpha   90.00
_cell.angle_beta   90.00
_cell.angle_gamma   90.00
#
_symmetry.space_group_name_H-M   'P 1'
#
loop_
_entity.id
_entity.type
_entity.pdbx_description
1 polymer ?
#
loop_
_entity_poly.entity_id
_entity_poly.type
_entity_poly.pdbx_seq_one_letter_code
_entity_poly.pdbx_strand_id
1 'polypeptide(L)'
;MRDCPRATDEANCAACNKNQFRCMADRKCISLVQRCDGKLDCNDASDEQNCKVSAHQIPSVHLDQDGSAASISLEAHSPHMSPCPHGELRCIDGRCIGLQQICDNVHDCSDGSDEAGCNHFYTS
;
A
#
# COMPACT_ATOMS: atom_id res chain seq x y z
N MET A 1 39.04 -1.80 21.08
CA MET A 1 38.25 -0.56 20.91
C MET A 1 37.84 -0.62 19.45
N ARG A 2 36.56 -0.95 19.24
CA ARG A 2 36.09 -2.12 18.46
C ARG A 2 36.54 -2.18 16.98
N ASP A 3 37.78 -2.60 16.83
CA ASP A 3 38.28 -3.70 16.01
C ASP A 3 37.25 -4.38 15.08
N CYS A 4 37.40 -4.10 13.79
CA CYS A 4 36.71 -4.73 12.65
C CYS A 4 37.46 -6.02 12.25
N PRO A 5 36.84 -7.21 12.25
CA PRO A 5 37.53 -8.43 11.87
C PRO A 5 37.39 -8.70 10.36
N ARG A 6 38.57 -8.74 9.71
CA ARG A 6 38.95 -9.31 8.41
C ARG A 6 39.13 -8.35 7.22
N ALA A 7 40.41 -8.22 6.89
CA ALA A 7 41.01 -7.55 5.76
C ALA A 7 40.86 -8.35 4.46
N THR A 8 40.55 -7.68 3.34
CA THR A 8 41.47 -7.62 2.18
C THR A 8 41.14 -6.54 1.13
N ASP A 9 39.93 -5.92 1.05
CA ASP A 9 39.59 -5.07 -0.13
C ASP A 9 38.71 -3.81 0.09
N GLU A 10 38.77 -3.08 1.22
CA GLU A 10 37.89 -1.89 1.43
C GLU A 10 38.66 -0.60 1.76
N ALA A 11 39.13 0.09 0.71
CA ALA A 11 39.86 1.36 0.78
C ALA A 11 38.99 2.61 1.06
N ASN A 12 37.84 2.52 1.74
CA ASN A 12 36.97 3.69 1.95
C ASN A 12 36.02 3.61 3.17
N CYS A 13 36.52 3.93 4.36
CA CYS A 13 35.72 4.02 5.60
C CYS A 13 34.90 5.32 5.66
N ALA A 14 33.91 5.45 4.78
CA ALA A 14 32.96 6.57 4.70
C ALA A 14 31.50 6.08 4.67
N ALA A 15 31.22 4.94 5.29
CA ALA A 15 29.90 4.33 5.36
C ALA A 15 29.25 4.64 6.72
N CYS A 16 28.01 5.11 6.70
CA CYS A 16 27.21 5.32 7.92
C CYS A 16 27.02 4.00 8.69
N ASN A 17 26.64 4.08 9.97
CA ASN A 17 26.36 2.87 10.76
C ASN A 17 25.21 2.06 10.15
N LYS A 18 25.10 0.78 10.52
CA LYS A 18 24.05 -0.15 10.01
C LYS A 18 22.61 0.35 10.15
N ASN A 19 22.37 1.31 11.06
CA ASN A 19 21.06 1.91 11.31
C ASN A 19 20.95 3.37 10.84
N GLN A 20 21.82 3.78 9.93
CA GLN A 20 21.87 5.14 9.40
C GLN A 20 21.86 5.14 7.87
N PHE A 21 21.15 6.10 7.28
CA PHE A 21 21.14 6.39 5.86
C PHE A 21 22.10 7.55 5.56
N ARG A 22 22.91 7.40 4.51
CA ARG A 22 23.81 8.45 4.04
C ARG A 22 23.11 9.28 2.98
N CYS A 23 23.06 10.59 3.17
CA CYS A 23 22.58 11.51 2.12
C CYS A 23 23.41 11.34 0.84
N MET A 24 22.81 11.64 -0.32
CA MET A 24 23.51 11.46 -1.60
C MET A 24 24.48 12.61 -1.87
N ALA A 25 24.04 13.86 -1.68
CA ALA A 25 24.88 15.05 -1.86
C ALA A 25 25.95 15.18 -0.77
N ASP A 26 25.61 14.82 0.46
CA ASP A 26 26.46 15.06 1.63
C ASP A 26 26.85 13.77 2.35
N ARG A 27 28.00 13.79 3.02
CA ARG A 27 28.41 12.72 3.96
C ARG A 27 27.62 12.73 5.27
N LYS A 28 26.45 13.39 5.29
CA LYS A 28 25.56 13.44 6.45
C LYS A 28 24.87 12.08 6.61
N CYS A 29 24.99 11.51 7.81
CA CYS A 29 24.31 10.29 8.20
C CYS A 29 23.09 10.65 9.03
N ILE A 30 21.90 10.29 8.55
CA ILE A 30 20.64 10.38 9.30
C ILE A 30 20.23 8.99 9.76
N SER A 31 19.28 8.88 10.68
CA SER A 31 18.76 7.58 11.12
C SER A 31 17.94 6.90 10.02
N LEU A 32 17.91 5.57 9.95
CA LEU A 32 17.03 4.85 9.01
C LEU A 32 15.53 5.16 9.23
N VAL A 33 15.14 5.59 10.45
CA VAL A 33 13.76 6.03 10.73
C VAL A 33 13.43 7.37 10.10
N GLN A 34 14.44 8.18 9.79
CA GLN A 34 14.33 9.47 9.10
C GLN A 34 14.40 9.32 7.58
N ARG A 35 14.43 8.08 7.08
CA ARG A 35 14.37 7.81 5.66
C ARG A 35 12.90 7.53 5.31
N CYS A 36 12.32 8.33 4.44
CA CYS A 36 10.91 8.30 4.10
C CYS A 36 9.97 8.61 5.27
N ASP A 37 10.34 9.51 6.17
CA ASP A 37 9.45 9.90 7.28
C ASP A 37 8.56 11.11 6.92
N GLY A 38 8.66 11.60 5.67
CA GLY A 38 7.94 12.77 5.21
C GLY A 38 8.60 14.09 5.61
N LYS A 39 9.83 14.04 6.15
CA LYS A 39 10.60 15.21 6.57
C LYS A 39 11.89 15.28 5.77
N LEU A 40 12.26 16.50 5.36
CA LEU A 40 13.53 16.76 4.68
C LEU A 40 14.66 16.82 5.72
N ASP A 41 15.29 15.69 5.98
CA ASP A 41 16.45 15.58 6.87
C ASP A 41 17.79 15.60 6.10
N CYS A 42 17.81 15.20 4.82
CA CYS A 42 18.91 15.48 3.89
C CYS A 42 18.70 16.81 3.16
N ASN A 43 19.77 17.59 2.95
CA ASN A 43 19.69 18.87 2.22
C ASN A 43 19.29 18.72 0.74
N ASP A 44 19.60 17.57 0.15
CA ASP A 44 19.23 17.15 -1.21
C ASP A 44 17.92 16.34 -1.21
N ALA A 45 17.24 16.22 -0.06
CA ALA A 45 16.03 15.41 0.11
C ALA A 45 16.19 13.94 -0.28
N SER A 46 17.43 13.43 -0.39
CA SER A 46 17.68 12.06 -0.86
C SER A 46 17.15 10.99 0.10
N ASP A 47 16.82 11.37 1.33
CA ASP A 47 16.13 10.56 2.33
C ASP A 47 14.66 10.30 2.01
N GLU A 48 14.04 11.21 1.25
CA GLU A 48 12.66 11.11 0.77
C GLU A 48 12.56 10.66 -0.70
N GLN A 49 13.71 10.39 -1.34
CA GLN A 49 13.79 9.93 -2.72
C GLN A 49 13.84 8.40 -2.83
N ASN A 50 13.20 7.86 -3.88
CA ASN A 50 13.12 6.43 -4.16
C ASN A 50 12.55 5.61 -2.98
N CYS A 51 11.58 6.19 -2.28
CA CYS A 51 10.88 5.45 -1.25
C CYS A 51 9.99 4.38 -1.89
N LYS A 52 10.27 3.11 -1.59
CA LYS A 52 9.31 2.04 -1.87
C LYS A 52 8.20 2.24 -0.86
N VAL A 53 7.07 2.76 -1.33
CA VAL A 53 5.82 2.87 -0.57
C VAL A 53 5.32 1.48 -0.20
N SER A 54 5.95 0.84 0.77
CA SER A 54 5.51 -0.43 1.36
C SER A 54 4.82 -0.13 2.69
N ALA A 55 3.59 0.37 2.57
CA ALA A 55 2.41 0.03 3.37
C ALA A 55 2.57 -0.38 4.86
N HIS A 56 3.38 0.29 5.68
CA HIS A 56 3.34 0.02 7.13
C HIS A 56 3.77 1.19 8.05
N GLN A 57 3.12 2.36 7.94
CA GLN A 57 2.70 3.20 9.09
C GLN A 57 1.68 4.27 8.59
N ILE A 58 0.59 4.59 9.31
CA ILE A 58 -0.86 4.38 8.99
C ILE A 58 -1.56 5.78 8.89
N PRO A 59 -2.80 6.03 8.36
CA PRO A 59 -3.74 5.29 7.47
C PRO A 59 -4.04 6.00 6.12
N SER A 60 -4.36 5.18 5.10
CA SER A 60 -5.19 5.51 3.92
C SER A 60 -4.86 6.76 3.09
N VAL A 61 -3.79 6.71 2.30
CA VAL A 61 -3.78 7.43 1.01
C VAL A 61 -3.56 6.41 -0.11
N HIS A 62 -4.60 6.19 -0.91
CA HIS A 62 -4.43 5.53 -2.20
C HIS A 62 -3.93 6.62 -3.14
N LEU A 63 -2.62 6.66 -3.38
CA LEU A 63 -2.01 7.57 -4.36
C LEU A 63 -2.00 6.82 -5.69
N ASP A 64 -2.83 7.23 -6.63
CA ASP A 64 -2.69 6.85 -8.03
C ASP A 64 -1.55 7.66 -8.68
N GLN A 65 -1.18 7.27 -9.90
CA GLN A 65 0.12 7.49 -10.57
C GLN A 65 0.50 8.95 -10.91
N ASP A 66 -0.08 9.95 -10.25
CA ASP A 66 0.35 11.34 -10.32
C ASP A 66 0.16 11.98 -8.94
N GLY A 67 1.23 12.08 -8.16
CA GLY A 67 1.19 12.49 -6.74
C GLY A 67 0.65 13.89 -6.49
N SER A 68 -0.67 14.03 -6.44
CA SER A 68 -1.38 15.27 -6.15
C SER A 68 -2.34 15.08 -4.96
N ALA A 69 -2.13 15.84 -3.89
CA ALA A 69 -3.02 15.88 -2.72
C ALA A 69 -4.32 16.64 -3.06
N ALA A 70 -5.36 15.91 -3.47
CA ALA A 70 -6.70 16.45 -3.61
C ALA A 70 -7.55 16.17 -2.35
N SER A 71 -7.63 17.20 -1.52
CA SER A 71 -8.81 17.63 -0.73
C SER A 71 -9.55 16.61 0.15
N ILE A 72 -9.58 16.91 1.45
CA ILE A 72 -10.57 16.46 2.41
C ILE A 72 -11.92 17.06 2.00
N SER A 73 -12.88 16.24 1.57
CA SER A 73 -14.29 16.63 1.46
C SER A 73 -15.12 15.87 2.47
N LEU A 74 -15.45 16.58 3.54
CA LEU A 74 -16.54 16.27 4.44
C LEU A 74 -17.85 16.47 3.66
N GLU A 75 -18.83 15.58 3.88
CA GLU A 75 -20.23 15.62 3.44
C GLU A 75 -20.64 14.78 2.21
N ALA A 76 -21.76 14.08 2.39
CA ALA A 76 -22.32 13.03 1.57
C ALA A 76 -22.95 13.54 0.27
N HIS A 77 -22.62 12.91 -0.87
CA HIS A 77 -23.57 12.27 -1.81
C HIS A 77 -22.83 11.73 -3.05
N SER A 78 -23.17 10.48 -3.38
CA SER A 78 -23.10 9.82 -4.69
C SER A 78 -21.85 9.02 -5.07
N PRO A 79 -22.04 7.89 -5.78
CA PRO A 79 -21.72 6.57 -5.24
C PRO A 79 -20.79 5.81 -6.21
N HIS A 80 -20.50 4.55 -5.88
CA HIS A 80 -19.97 3.57 -6.82
C HIS A 80 -18.45 3.47 -6.94
N MET A 81 -17.78 3.59 -5.80
CA MET A 81 -16.52 2.87 -5.57
C MET A 81 -16.40 2.33 -4.14
N SER A 82 -17.50 2.29 -3.41
CA SER A 82 -17.58 1.60 -2.13
C SER A 82 -17.65 0.09 -2.38
N PRO A 83 -16.79 -0.73 -1.74
CA PRO A 83 -17.09 -2.15 -1.61
C PRO A 83 -18.49 -2.30 -1.03
N CYS A 84 -19.21 -3.34 -1.46
CA CYS A 84 -20.58 -3.58 -0.99
C CYS A 84 -20.63 -3.57 0.55
N PRO A 85 -21.75 -3.13 1.15
CA PRO A 85 -21.92 -3.13 2.60
C PRO A 85 -21.62 -4.52 3.18
N HIS A 86 -21.22 -4.57 4.45
CA HIS A 86 -20.84 -5.82 5.09
C HIS A 86 -21.98 -6.85 5.02
N GLY A 87 -21.75 -7.95 4.29
CA GLY A 87 -22.74 -9.01 4.07
C GLY A 87 -23.32 -9.08 2.65
N GLU A 88 -22.80 -8.28 1.71
CA GLU A 88 -23.19 -8.28 0.31
C GLU A 88 -21.98 -8.52 -0.62
N LEU A 89 -22.20 -9.28 -1.69
CA LEU A 89 -21.21 -9.55 -2.73
C LEU A 89 -21.50 -8.73 -3.99
N ARG A 90 -20.44 -8.30 -4.67
CA ARG A 90 -20.52 -7.47 -5.85
C ARG A 90 -20.57 -8.33 -7.13
N CYS A 91 -21.64 -8.16 -7.88
CA CYS A 91 -21.78 -8.57 -9.27
C CYS A 91 -20.68 -7.99 -10.16
N ILE A 92 -20.40 -8.66 -11.29
CA ILE A 92 -19.51 -8.12 -12.32
C ILE A 92 -20.06 -6.80 -12.89
N ASP A 93 -21.39 -6.71 -13.05
CA ASP A 93 -22.13 -5.52 -13.44
C ASP A 93 -22.06 -4.36 -12.41
N GLY A 94 -21.56 -4.64 -11.20
CA GLY A 94 -21.37 -3.65 -10.14
C GLY A 94 -22.51 -3.55 -9.13
N ARG A 95 -23.63 -4.26 -9.34
CA ARG A 95 -24.71 -4.43 -8.35
C ARG A 95 -24.21 -5.20 -7.11
N CYS A 96 -24.74 -4.87 -5.94
CA CYS A 96 -24.54 -5.64 -4.71
C CYS A 96 -25.75 -6.54 -4.48
N ILE A 97 -25.50 -7.79 -4.12
CA ILE A 97 -26.51 -8.79 -3.73
C ILE A 97 -26.10 -9.42 -2.41
N GLY A 98 -27.04 -9.98 -1.66
CA GLY A 98 -26.74 -10.58 -0.35
C GLY A 98 -25.95 -11.89 -0.49
N LEU A 99 -25.22 -12.28 0.56
CA LEU A 99 -24.50 -13.57 0.56
C LEU A 99 -25.39 -14.80 0.38
N GLN A 100 -26.70 -14.68 0.63
CA GLN A 100 -27.70 -15.75 0.43
C GLN A 100 -28.19 -15.86 -1.02
N GLN A 101 -27.87 -14.89 -1.86
CA GLN A 101 -28.21 -14.81 -3.29
C GLN A 101 -27.00 -15.23 -4.15
N ILE A 102 -26.03 -15.92 -3.55
CA ILE A 102 -24.85 -16.43 -4.23
C ILE A 102 -25.00 -17.93 -4.24
N CYS A 103 -24.94 -18.54 -5.43
CA CYS A 103 -25.09 -19.98 -5.58
C CYS A 103 -26.43 -20.50 -5.02
N ASP A 104 -27.50 -19.72 -5.07
CA ASP A 104 -28.81 -20.08 -4.53
C ASP A 104 -29.75 -20.65 -5.61
N ASN A 105 -29.22 -20.93 -6.80
CA ASN A 105 -29.96 -21.37 -7.98
C ASN A 105 -30.92 -20.31 -8.52
N VAL A 106 -30.77 -19.05 -8.13
CA VAL A 106 -31.50 -17.90 -8.66
C VAL A 106 -30.52 -16.95 -9.34
N HIS A 107 -30.96 -16.34 -10.43
CA HIS A 107 -30.17 -15.36 -11.19
C HIS A 107 -30.49 -13.96 -10.67
N ASP A 108 -29.91 -13.60 -9.53
CA ASP A 108 -30.08 -12.29 -8.89
C ASP A 108 -29.19 -11.22 -9.52
N CYS A 109 -28.06 -11.64 -10.08
CA CYS A 109 -27.17 -10.77 -10.83
C CYS A 109 -27.62 -10.62 -12.29
N SER A 110 -27.69 -9.38 -12.82
CA SER A 110 -28.08 -9.13 -14.23
C SER A 110 -27.23 -9.91 -15.25
N ASP A 111 -25.95 -10.13 -14.91
CA ASP A 111 -24.96 -10.85 -15.72
C ASP A 111 -24.86 -12.35 -15.35
N GLY A 112 -25.40 -12.75 -14.18
CA GLY A 112 -25.34 -14.12 -13.68
C GLY A 112 -24.06 -14.56 -13.04
N SER A 113 -23.26 -13.57 -12.68
CA SER A 113 -21.99 -13.79 -12.01
C SER A 113 -22.14 -14.40 -10.62
N ASP A 114 -23.34 -14.34 -10.03
CA ASP A 114 -23.74 -14.96 -8.76
C ASP A 114 -23.86 -16.47 -8.82
N GLU A 115 -24.25 -17.01 -9.97
CA GLU A 115 -24.37 -18.46 -10.24
C GLU A 115 -23.17 -19.01 -11.05
N ALA A 116 -22.30 -18.13 -11.54
CA ALA A 116 -21.14 -18.49 -12.35
C ALA A 116 -19.98 -19.01 -11.48
N GLY A 117 -19.53 -20.24 -11.75
CA GLY A 117 -18.37 -20.81 -11.06
C GLY A 117 -18.67 -21.37 -9.68
N CYS A 118 -19.95 -21.61 -9.37
CA CYS A 118 -20.29 -22.34 -8.17
C CYS A 118 -19.83 -23.79 -8.26
N ASN A 119 -18.92 -24.20 -7.37
CA ASN A 119 -18.56 -25.60 -7.25
C ASN A 119 -19.73 -26.33 -6.60
N HIS A 120 -20.52 -27.02 -7.43
CA HIS A 120 -21.71 -27.77 -7.07
C HIS A 120 -21.44 -28.92 -6.06
N PHE A 121 -21.07 -28.56 -4.83
CA PHE A 121 -20.75 -29.45 -3.72
C PHE A 121 -21.50 -29.09 -2.43
N TYR A 122 -22.36 -28.06 -2.46
CA TYR A 122 -23.20 -27.66 -1.32
C TYR A 122 -24.70 -27.67 -1.62
N THR A 123 -25.16 -28.55 -2.50
CA THR A 123 -26.56 -28.97 -2.53
C THR A 123 -26.63 -30.47 -2.22
N SER A 124 -27.06 -30.80 -1.01
CA SER A 124 -27.58 -32.11 -0.66
C SER A 124 -28.59 -32.00 0.46
#